data_AF-A0A2Z4K951-F1
#
_entry.id   AF-A0A2Z4K951-F1
#
_cell.length_a   1.000
_cell.length_b   1.000
_cell.length_c   1.000
_cell.angle_alpha   90.00
_cell.angle_beta   90.00
_cell.angle_gamma   90.00
#
_symmetry.space_group_name_H-M   'P 1'
#
loop_
_entity.id
_entity.type
_entity.pdbx_description
1 polymer ?
#
loop_
_entity_poly.entity_id
_entity_poly.type
_entity_poly.pdbx_seq_one_letter_code
_entity_poly.pdbx_strand_id
1 'polypeptide(L)'
;MVREEVAGSTQTLQWKCVESRVDSKRLYYGRFILSPLRKGQADTVGIALRRALLGETEGTCITHAKFGSVPHEYSTIAGIEESVQEILLNLKEIVLRSNLYGVRTASICVKGPRYITAQDIILPPSVEIVDTAQPIANLTEPTDFRIELRIKRDRGYHTEVRKNTQDGSYPIDAVSMPVRNVNYSIFACGNGNAKYEILFLEIWTNGSLTPKEALYEASRNLIDLFLPFLHTEEEGTRFQENKNRFTSPLLSFQKRLTNLKKNKKRIPLNCIFIDQLELPSRTYNCLKRANIHTLLDLLSKTEEDLMRIDSFRMQDGKQIWDTLEKHLPMDLPKNKF
;
A
#
# COMPACT_ATOMS: atom_id res chain seq x y z
N MET A 1 -18.68 -7.38 42.74
CA MET A 1 -17.24 -7.32 42.44
C MET A 1 -16.71 -8.74 42.39
N VAL A 2 -16.68 -9.35 41.21
CA VAL A 2 -15.78 -10.45 40.86
C VAL A 2 -15.45 -10.23 39.39
N ARG A 3 -14.25 -9.70 39.11
CA ARG A 3 -13.69 -9.68 37.77
C ARG A 3 -13.13 -11.08 37.54
N GLU A 4 -13.84 -11.90 36.76
CA GLU A 4 -13.18 -13.04 36.13
C GLU A 4 -12.12 -12.48 35.18
N GLU A 5 -10.86 -12.69 35.54
CA GLU A 5 -9.73 -12.50 34.65
C GLU A 5 -9.85 -13.51 33.50
N VAL A 6 -10.47 -13.08 32.40
CA VAL A 6 -10.36 -13.77 31.13
C VAL A 6 -8.90 -13.62 30.68
N ALA A 7 -8.10 -14.64 30.95
CA ALA A 7 -6.79 -14.85 30.35
C ALA A 7 -6.96 -15.01 28.83
N GLY A 8 -7.10 -13.87 28.13
CA GLY A 8 -7.20 -13.81 26.69
C GLY A 8 -5.85 -14.10 26.09
N SER A 9 -5.66 -15.33 25.60
CA SER A 9 -4.61 -15.67 24.63
C SER A 9 -4.64 -14.65 23.48
N THR A 10 -3.71 -13.69 23.47
CA THR A 10 -3.53 -12.69 22.42
C THR A 10 -2.85 -13.33 21.21
N GLN A 11 -3.56 -14.27 20.59
CA GLN A 11 -3.13 -14.89 19.35
C GLN A 11 -3.12 -13.80 18.26
N THR A 12 -1.92 -13.48 17.78
CA THR A 12 -1.75 -12.39 16.80
C THR A 12 -2.37 -12.81 15.47
N LEU A 13 -3.18 -11.94 14.90
CA LEU A 13 -3.85 -12.17 13.62
C LEU A 13 -2.80 -12.22 12.51
N GLN A 14 -2.74 -13.34 11.79
CA GLN A 14 -1.77 -13.57 10.71
C GLN A 14 -2.50 -13.82 9.40
N TRP A 15 -1.92 -13.30 8.32
CA TRP A 15 -2.35 -13.64 6.97
C TRP A 15 -1.21 -14.25 6.18
N LYS A 16 -1.54 -15.19 5.29
CA LYS A 16 -0.58 -15.88 4.42
C LYS A 16 -1.16 -16.06 3.03
N CYS A 17 -0.30 -15.97 2.03
CA CYS A 17 -0.64 -16.42 0.68
C CYS A 17 -0.44 -17.94 0.61
N VAL A 18 -1.50 -18.66 0.26
CA VAL A 18 -1.51 -20.13 0.14
C VAL A 18 -1.09 -20.55 -1.26
N GLU A 19 -1.68 -19.87 -2.25
CA GLU A 19 -1.51 -20.19 -3.65
C GLU A 19 -1.47 -18.87 -4.41
N SER A 20 -0.55 -18.77 -5.36
CA SER A 20 -0.54 -17.72 -6.36
C SER A 20 -0.14 -18.36 -7.68
N ARG A 21 -0.98 -18.18 -8.70
CA ARG A 21 -0.76 -18.74 -10.03
C ARG A 21 -1.11 -17.70 -11.09
N VAL A 22 -0.45 -17.83 -12.22
CA VAL A 22 -0.73 -17.02 -13.41
C VAL A 22 -1.31 -17.98 -14.44
N ASP A 23 -2.64 -17.97 -14.58
CA ASP A 23 -3.34 -18.87 -15.49
C ASP A 23 -3.18 -18.39 -16.94
N SER A 24 -3.16 -17.07 -17.16
CA SER A 24 -2.85 -16.46 -18.44
C SER A 24 -2.26 -15.06 -18.26
N LYS A 25 -1.78 -14.42 -19.35
CA LYS A 25 -1.30 -13.03 -19.29
C LYS A 25 -2.32 -12.06 -18.68
N ARG A 26 -3.61 -12.36 -18.79
CA ARG A 26 -4.73 -11.55 -18.30
C ARG A 26 -5.51 -12.19 -17.15
N LEU A 27 -5.04 -13.29 -16.57
CA LEU A 27 -5.75 -13.97 -15.50
C LEU A 27 -4.77 -14.44 -14.42
N TYR A 28 -4.69 -13.64 -13.36
CA TYR A 28 -3.83 -13.92 -12.22
C TYR A 28 -4.72 -14.32 -11.06
N TYR A 29 -4.40 -15.43 -10.41
CA TYR A 29 -5.15 -15.94 -9.26
C TYR A 29 -4.28 -15.92 -8.00
N GLY A 30 -4.90 -15.55 -6.89
CA GLY A 30 -4.28 -15.60 -5.57
C GLY A 30 -5.28 -16.05 -4.51
N ARG A 31 -4.85 -17.01 -3.68
CA ARG A 31 -5.58 -17.49 -2.51
C ARG A 31 -4.85 -17.09 -1.24
N PHE A 32 -5.58 -16.46 -0.33
CA PHE A 32 -5.07 -15.92 0.94
C PHE A 32 -5.86 -16.49 2.11
N ILE A 33 -5.17 -16.67 3.24
CA ILE A 33 -5.77 -17.05 4.52
C ILE A 33 -5.59 -15.92 5.52
N LEU A 34 -6.63 -15.67 6.33
CA LEU A 34 -6.58 -14.82 7.52
C LEU A 34 -7.07 -15.61 8.75
N SER A 35 -6.21 -15.74 9.77
CA SER A 35 -6.52 -16.47 11.00
C SER A 35 -5.60 -16.05 12.15
N PRO A 36 -6.01 -16.23 13.43
CA PRO A 36 -7.34 -16.63 13.88
C PRO A 36 -8.30 -15.44 13.97
N LEU A 37 -9.57 -15.66 13.61
CA LEU A 37 -10.66 -14.67 13.73
C LEU A 37 -11.66 -15.14 14.80
N ARG A 38 -12.33 -14.21 15.49
CA ARG A 38 -13.46 -14.55 16.35
C ARG A 38 -14.69 -14.82 15.50
N LYS A 39 -15.66 -15.53 16.06
CA LYS A 39 -16.93 -15.84 15.39
C LYS A 39 -17.59 -14.58 14.81
N GLY A 40 -17.89 -14.58 13.51
CA GLY A 40 -18.52 -13.46 12.77
C GLY A 40 -17.57 -12.36 12.30
N GLN A 41 -16.30 -12.35 12.75
CA GLN A 41 -15.31 -11.40 12.21
C GLN A 41 -14.91 -11.77 10.78
N ALA A 42 -14.91 -13.07 10.44
CA ALA A 42 -14.58 -13.53 9.10
C ALA A 42 -15.57 -13.03 8.05
N ASP A 43 -16.88 -13.05 8.34
CA ASP A 43 -17.91 -12.48 7.48
C ASP A 43 -17.71 -10.98 7.26
N THR A 44 -17.50 -10.24 8.36
CA THR A 44 -17.31 -8.80 8.32
C THR A 44 -16.12 -8.42 7.43
N VAL A 45 -14.97 -9.06 7.65
CA VAL A 45 -13.74 -8.80 6.90
C VAL A 45 -13.87 -9.28 5.45
N GLY A 46 -14.46 -10.46 5.22
CA GLY A 46 -14.65 -11.03 3.89
C GLY A 46 -15.54 -10.17 3.00
N ILE A 47 -16.70 -9.73 3.52
CA ILE A 47 -17.62 -8.86 2.80
C ILE A 47 -16.98 -7.49 2.52
N ALA A 48 -16.34 -6.89 3.51
CA ALA A 48 -15.68 -5.60 3.36
C ALA A 48 -14.57 -5.64 2.29
N LEU A 49 -13.67 -6.63 2.38
CA LEU A 49 -12.59 -6.81 1.42
C LEU A 49 -13.12 -7.11 0.02
N ARG A 50 -14.15 -7.95 -0.11
CA ARG A 50 -14.76 -8.25 -1.41
C ARG A 50 -15.32 -6.99 -2.07
N ARG A 51 -15.99 -6.12 -1.30
CA ARG A 51 -16.53 -4.85 -1.80
C ARG A 51 -15.42 -3.88 -2.22
N ALA A 52 -14.40 -3.71 -1.38
CA ALA A 52 -13.28 -2.82 -1.67
C ALA A 52 -12.47 -3.30 -2.88
N LEU A 53 -12.23 -4.60 -3.01
CA LEU A 53 -11.51 -5.20 -4.14
C LEU A 53 -12.24 -5.01 -5.48
N LEU A 54 -13.57 -5.12 -5.50
CA LEU A 54 -14.34 -4.99 -6.74
C LEU A 54 -14.69 -3.53 -7.10
N GLY A 55 -14.81 -2.65 -6.09
CA GLY A 55 -15.33 -1.29 -6.27
C GLY A 55 -14.29 -0.19 -6.18
N GLU A 56 -13.24 -0.35 -5.36
CA GLU A 56 -12.38 0.76 -4.94
C GLU A 56 -10.94 0.65 -5.45
N THR A 57 -10.55 -0.47 -6.05
CA THR A 57 -9.23 -0.64 -6.65
C THR A 57 -9.10 0.20 -7.92
N GLU A 58 -7.99 0.91 -8.04
CA GLU A 58 -7.69 1.76 -9.19
C GLU A 58 -7.15 0.95 -10.36
N GLY A 59 -7.68 1.22 -11.55
CA GLY A 59 -7.20 0.68 -12.81
C GLY A 59 -6.66 1.78 -13.72
N THR A 60 -5.69 1.43 -14.58
CA THR A 60 -5.28 2.29 -15.68
C THR A 60 -6.01 1.87 -16.94
N CYS A 61 -6.66 2.82 -17.61
CA CYS A 61 -7.38 2.57 -18.86
C CYS A 61 -7.17 3.71 -19.88
N ILE A 62 -7.53 3.43 -21.13
CA ILE A 62 -7.59 4.43 -22.19
C ILE A 62 -8.99 5.07 -22.14
N THR A 63 -9.05 6.39 -22.01
CA THR A 63 -10.32 7.13 -21.89
C THR A 63 -10.77 7.76 -23.19
N HIS A 64 -9.83 8.18 -24.03
CA HIS A 64 -10.14 8.84 -25.30
C HIS A 64 -9.16 8.38 -26.37
N ALA A 65 -9.65 8.28 -27.60
CA ALA A 65 -8.84 8.13 -28.80
C ALA A 65 -9.18 9.25 -29.79
N LYS A 66 -8.16 10.00 -30.18
CA LYS A 66 -8.24 11.06 -31.19
C LYS A 66 -7.72 10.52 -32.51
N PHE A 67 -8.57 10.60 -33.52
CA PHE A 67 -8.27 10.23 -34.90
C PHE A 67 -8.12 11.51 -35.71
N GLY A 68 -7.33 11.47 -36.78
CA GLY A 68 -7.00 12.66 -37.57
C GLY A 68 -8.22 13.31 -38.24
N SER A 69 -8.80 12.65 -39.24
CA SER A 69 -9.93 13.19 -40.03
C SER A 69 -11.03 12.14 -40.14
N VAL A 70 -11.68 11.88 -39.01
CA VAL A 70 -12.79 10.93 -38.91
C VAL A 70 -14.04 11.75 -38.54
N PRO A 71 -15.15 11.66 -39.30
CA PRO A 71 -16.34 12.45 -39.04
C PRO A 71 -17.13 11.92 -37.83
N HIS A 72 -17.24 10.59 -37.70
CA HIS A 72 -18.01 9.94 -36.64
C HIS A 72 -17.47 8.55 -36.28
N GLU A 73 -17.84 8.03 -35.11
CA GLU A 73 -17.38 6.74 -34.57
C GLU A 73 -17.70 5.51 -35.46
N TYR A 74 -18.70 5.61 -36.34
CA TYR A 74 -19.09 4.52 -37.25
C TYR A 74 -18.43 4.57 -38.63
N SER A 75 -17.52 5.52 -38.88
CA SER A 75 -16.92 5.63 -40.21
C SER A 75 -15.79 4.62 -40.39
N THR A 76 -15.60 4.20 -41.63
CA THR A 76 -14.47 3.38 -42.04
C THR A 76 -13.32 4.29 -42.51
N ILE A 77 -12.09 3.90 -42.22
CA ILE A 77 -10.88 4.58 -42.69
C ILE A 77 -10.35 3.81 -43.90
N ALA A 78 -10.05 4.50 -45.00
CA ALA A 78 -9.50 3.85 -46.19
C ALA A 78 -8.16 3.17 -45.88
N GLY A 79 -8.01 1.90 -46.29
CA GLY A 79 -6.81 1.10 -46.06
C GLY A 79 -6.74 0.39 -44.71
N ILE A 80 -7.81 0.43 -43.90
CA ILE A 80 -7.96 -0.35 -42.66
C ILE A 80 -9.14 -1.32 -42.83
N GLU A 81 -8.98 -2.54 -42.34
CA GLU A 81 -10.04 -3.56 -42.39
C GLU A 81 -11.17 -3.27 -41.39
N GLU A 82 -10.82 -2.87 -40.17
CA GLU A 82 -11.76 -2.58 -39.08
C GLU A 82 -12.36 -1.16 -39.13
N SER A 83 -13.58 -1.04 -38.63
CA SER A 83 -14.25 0.25 -38.40
C SER A 83 -13.67 0.99 -37.18
N VAL A 84 -13.88 2.30 -37.09
CA VAL A 84 -13.45 3.09 -35.92
C VAL A 84 -14.05 2.56 -34.62
N GLN A 85 -15.31 2.10 -34.64
CA GLN A 85 -15.96 1.49 -33.49
C GLN A 85 -15.27 0.19 -33.03
N GLU A 86 -14.88 -0.68 -33.97
CA GLU A 86 -14.14 -1.91 -33.65
C GLU A 86 -12.76 -1.59 -33.08
N ILE A 87 -12.06 -0.59 -33.63
CA ILE A 87 -10.79 -0.11 -33.09
C ILE A 87 -10.97 0.38 -31.65
N LEU A 88 -12.01 1.18 -31.37
CA LEU A 88 -12.33 1.65 -30.01
C LEU A 88 -12.60 0.48 -29.05
N LEU A 89 -13.29 -0.57 -29.52
CA LEU A 89 -13.54 -1.78 -28.73
C LEU A 89 -12.26 -2.56 -28.45
N ASN A 90 -11.40 -2.72 -29.46
CA ASN A 90 -10.10 -3.38 -29.32
C ASN A 90 -9.18 -2.60 -28.36
N LEU A 91 -9.18 -1.27 -28.42
CA LEU A 91 -8.45 -0.41 -27.48
C LEU A 91 -8.99 -0.56 -26.03
N LYS A 92 -10.30 -0.74 -25.86
CA LYS A 92 -10.93 -0.99 -24.55
C LYS A 92 -10.46 -2.30 -23.91
N GLU A 93 -10.08 -3.30 -24.71
CA GLU A 93 -9.58 -4.59 -24.22
C GLU A 93 -8.11 -4.57 -23.76
N ILE A 94 -7.37 -3.50 -24.07
CA ILE A 94 -5.96 -3.39 -23.70
C ILE A 94 -5.84 -3.12 -22.20
N VAL A 95 -5.12 -4.01 -21.52
CA VAL A 95 -4.84 -3.87 -20.09
C VAL A 95 -3.49 -3.18 -19.88
N LEU A 96 -3.54 -2.03 -19.21
CA LEU A 96 -2.37 -1.23 -18.87
C LEU A 96 -2.04 -1.36 -17.38
N ARG A 97 -0.74 -1.40 -17.08
CA ARG A 97 -0.21 -1.29 -15.72
C ARG A 97 0.54 0.03 -15.60
N SER A 98 0.20 0.84 -14.62
CA SER A 98 0.88 2.12 -14.42
C SER A 98 0.73 2.66 -13.01
N ASN A 99 1.72 3.46 -12.58
CA ASN A 99 1.65 4.29 -11.38
C ASN A 99 1.54 5.76 -11.78
N LEU A 100 0.57 6.07 -12.63
CA LEU A 100 0.32 7.41 -13.13
C LEU A 100 -0.47 8.28 -12.15
N TYR A 101 -0.07 9.54 -12.07
CA TYR A 101 -0.90 10.63 -11.55
C TYR A 101 -1.35 11.53 -12.70
N GLY A 102 -2.65 11.74 -12.82
CA GLY A 102 -3.27 12.56 -13.87
C GLY A 102 -3.45 11.84 -15.21
N VAL A 103 -3.66 12.63 -16.26
CA VAL A 103 -3.86 12.15 -17.64
C VAL A 103 -2.53 12.19 -18.38
N ARG A 104 -2.21 11.11 -19.10
CA ARG A 104 -1.05 11.05 -20.02
C ARG A 104 -1.50 10.73 -21.42
N THR A 105 -0.70 11.15 -22.39
CA THR A 105 -0.91 10.83 -23.79
C THR A 105 0.00 9.69 -24.22
N ALA A 106 -0.51 8.83 -25.10
CA ALA A 106 0.23 7.84 -25.85
C ALA A 106 -0.15 7.99 -27.33
N SER A 107 0.65 7.42 -28.24
CA SER A 107 0.34 7.50 -29.67
C SER A 107 0.63 6.20 -30.38
N ILE A 108 -0.07 5.95 -31.47
CA ILE A 108 0.20 4.86 -32.40
C ILE A 108 0.57 5.51 -33.72
N CYS A 109 1.73 5.18 -34.25
CA CYS A 109 2.23 5.70 -35.54
C CYS A 109 2.78 4.53 -36.35
N VAL A 110 1.97 4.01 -37.28
CA VAL A 110 2.34 2.87 -38.12
C VAL A 110 2.16 3.23 -39.59
N LYS A 111 3.04 2.72 -40.45
CA LYS A 111 3.00 2.93 -41.90
C LYS A 111 3.08 1.58 -42.61
N GLY A 112 2.37 1.47 -43.73
CA GLY A 112 2.43 0.30 -44.60
C GLY A 112 1.46 -0.81 -44.19
N PRO A 113 1.23 -1.79 -45.07
CA PRO A 113 0.36 -2.91 -44.76
C PRO A 113 0.97 -3.75 -43.63
N ARG A 114 0.31 -3.79 -42.47
CA ARG A 114 0.80 -4.49 -41.28
C ARG A 114 -0.34 -4.71 -40.29
N TYR A 115 -0.26 -5.82 -39.58
CA TYR A 115 -1.11 -6.09 -38.41
C TYR A 115 -0.64 -5.26 -37.21
N ILE A 116 -1.51 -4.40 -36.70
CA ILE A 116 -1.24 -3.50 -35.58
C ILE A 116 -1.65 -4.18 -34.28
N THR A 117 -0.69 -4.29 -33.37
CA THR A 117 -0.90 -4.87 -32.05
C THR A 117 -0.66 -3.84 -30.94
N ALA A 118 -1.02 -4.16 -29.71
CA ALA A 118 -0.74 -3.32 -28.55
C ALA A 118 0.76 -3.00 -28.39
N GLN A 119 1.65 -3.86 -28.88
CA GLN A 119 3.10 -3.57 -28.87
C GLN A 119 3.49 -2.32 -29.67
N ASP A 120 2.72 -1.96 -30.70
CA ASP A 120 3.04 -0.82 -31.57
C ASP A 120 2.61 0.53 -30.96
N ILE A 121 2.05 0.52 -29.73
CA ILE A 121 1.72 1.73 -28.98
C ILE A 121 2.99 2.36 -28.40
N ILE A 122 3.21 3.63 -28.72
CA ILE A 122 4.24 4.47 -28.13
C ILE A 122 3.75 4.96 -26.78
N LEU A 123 4.16 4.26 -25.73
CA LEU A 123 3.78 4.53 -24.34
C LEU A 123 4.72 5.56 -23.68
N PRO A 124 4.21 6.33 -22.70
CA PRO A 124 5.06 7.07 -21.79
C PRO A 124 5.83 6.10 -20.86
N PRO A 125 7.00 6.50 -20.31
CA PRO A 125 7.91 5.61 -19.57
C PRO A 125 7.34 5.01 -18.27
N SER A 126 6.21 5.52 -17.79
CA SER A 126 5.54 5.08 -16.56
C SER A 126 4.37 4.11 -16.78
N VAL A 127 4.11 3.72 -18.04
CA VAL A 127 3.02 2.82 -18.43
C VAL A 127 3.59 1.59 -19.11
N GLU A 128 3.11 0.43 -18.69
CA GLU A 128 3.44 -0.86 -19.26
C GLU A 128 2.17 -1.53 -19.78
N ILE A 129 2.30 -2.25 -20.91
CA ILE A 129 1.22 -3.09 -21.44
C ILE A 129 1.40 -4.50 -20.88
N VAL A 130 0.32 -5.06 -20.32
CA VAL A 130 0.32 -6.41 -19.76
C VAL A 130 0.32 -7.47 -20.87
N ASP A 131 -0.45 -7.23 -21.93
CA ASP A 131 -0.57 -8.14 -23.07
C ASP A 131 -0.29 -7.42 -24.38
N THR A 132 0.93 -7.60 -24.87
CA THR A 132 1.44 -6.98 -26.09
C THR A 132 0.82 -7.55 -27.36
N ALA A 133 0.20 -8.72 -27.30
CA ALA A 133 -0.34 -9.43 -28.46
C ALA A 133 -1.79 -9.04 -28.79
N GLN A 134 -2.42 -8.14 -28.02
CA GLN A 134 -3.79 -7.70 -28.31
C GLN A 134 -3.86 -7.05 -29.69
N PRO A 135 -4.75 -7.52 -30.57
CA PRO A 135 -4.96 -6.88 -31.86
C PRO A 135 -5.66 -5.54 -31.70
N ILE A 136 -5.30 -4.58 -32.56
CA ILE A 136 -5.95 -3.27 -32.62
C ILE A 136 -6.65 -3.11 -33.96
N ALA A 137 -5.89 -3.24 -35.05
CA ALA A 137 -6.37 -3.07 -36.41
C ALA A 137 -5.43 -3.75 -37.41
N ASN A 138 -5.91 -4.02 -38.62
CA ASN A 138 -5.15 -4.53 -39.75
C ASN A 138 -5.07 -3.47 -40.86
N LEU A 139 -3.85 -3.05 -41.20
CA LEU A 139 -3.60 -2.11 -42.29
C LEU A 139 -3.40 -2.88 -43.59
N THR A 140 -4.27 -2.68 -44.59
CA THR A 140 -4.24 -3.39 -45.87
C THR A 140 -3.52 -2.60 -46.96
N GLU A 141 -3.59 -1.27 -46.90
CA GLU A 141 -2.97 -0.35 -47.86
C GLU A 141 -1.78 0.40 -47.22
N PRO A 142 -0.87 0.99 -48.03
CA PRO A 142 0.24 1.78 -47.51
C PRO A 142 -0.19 3.19 -47.03
N THR A 143 -1.11 3.23 -46.07
CA THR A 143 -1.64 4.45 -45.45
C THR A 143 -0.88 4.75 -44.14
N ASP A 144 -0.75 6.04 -43.81
CA ASP A 144 -0.23 6.47 -42.52
C ASP A 144 -1.34 6.34 -41.46
N PHE A 145 -1.22 5.39 -40.53
CA PHE A 145 -2.15 5.25 -39.41
C PHE A 145 -1.62 5.98 -38.17
N ARG A 146 -2.37 6.99 -37.71
CA ARG A 146 -2.04 7.78 -36.52
C ARG A 146 -3.23 7.92 -35.58
N ILE A 147 -3.05 7.51 -34.34
CA ILE A 147 -4.02 7.69 -33.25
C ILE A 147 -3.30 8.30 -32.05
N GLU A 148 -3.90 9.32 -31.45
CA GLU A 148 -3.51 9.82 -30.13
C GLU A 148 -4.44 9.27 -29.07
N LEU A 149 -3.88 8.68 -28.01
CA LEU A 149 -4.61 8.04 -26.93
C LEU A 149 -4.43 8.86 -25.65
N ARG A 150 -5.50 8.99 -24.86
CA ARG A 150 -5.43 9.53 -23.49
C ARG A 150 -5.59 8.40 -22.49
N ILE A 151 -4.58 8.24 -21.64
CA ILE A 151 -4.52 7.25 -20.58
C ILE A 151 -4.78 7.96 -19.25
N LYS A 152 -5.69 7.40 -18.45
CA LYS A 152 -6.01 7.88 -17.12
C LYS A 152 -6.03 6.71 -16.15
N ARG A 153 -5.61 6.97 -14.91
CA ARG A 153 -5.83 6.07 -13.78
C ARG A 153 -7.09 6.54 -13.05
N ASP A 154 -8.07 5.66 -12.93
CA ASP A 154 -9.35 5.97 -12.32
C ASP A 154 -9.91 4.77 -11.53
N ARG A 155 -11.07 4.95 -10.90
CA ARG A 155 -11.76 3.89 -10.14
C ARG A 155 -13.07 3.52 -10.81
N GLY A 156 -13.38 2.23 -10.81
CA GLY A 156 -14.68 1.74 -11.23
C GLY A 156 -14.96 1.86 -12.73
N TYR A 157 -16.24 2.01 -13.06
CA TYR A 157 -16.73 2.09 -14.42
C TYR A 157 -17.43 3.43 -14.64
N HIS A 158 -16.91 4.21 -15.58
CA HIS A 158 -17.51 5.47 -15.98
C HIS A 158 -17.92 5.37 -17.45
N THR A 159 -19.23 5.45 -17.68
CA THR A 159 -19.76 5.70 -19.03
C THR A 159 -19.57 7.18 -19.33
N GLU A 160 -18.64 7.50 -20.22
CA GLU A 160 -18.49 8.85 -20.75
C GLU A 160 -19.72 9.18 -21.60
N VAL A 161 -20.36 10.33 -21.32
CA VAL A 161 -21.45 10.82 -22.17
C VAL A 161 -20.82 11.22 -23.50
N ARG A 162 -21.32 10.66 -24.61
CA ARG A 162 -20.88 10.97 -25.97
C ARG A 162 -21.15 12.43 -26.30
N LYS A 163 -20.25 13.32 -25.86
CA LYS A 163 -20.19 14.69 -26.35
C LYS A 163 -19.32 14.65 -27.58
N ASN A 164 -19.91 15.01 -28.72
CA ASN A 164 -19.16 15.19 -29.96
C ASN A 164 -18.18 16.34 -29.74
N THR A 165 -16.95 15.98 -29.40
CA THR A 165 -15.86 16.95 -29.37
C THR A 165 -15.53 17.21 -30.82
N GLN A 166 -15.64 18.46 -31.29
CA GLN A 166 -15.34 18.85 -32.68
C GLN A 166 -13.88 18.54 -33.12
N ASP A 167 -13.05 18.08 -32.18
CA ASP A 167 -11.62 17.86 -32.30
C ASP A 167 -11.23 16.42 -32.71
N GLY A 168 -12.18 15.62 -33.25
CA GLY A 168 -11.92 14.24 -33.71
C GLY A 168 -11.59 13.23 -32.59
N SER A 169 -11.89 13.60 -31.33
CA SER A 169 -11.66 12.79 -30.13
C SER A 169 -12.93 12.04 -29.73
N TYR A 170 -12.87 10.71 -29.73
CA TYR A 170 -13.95 9.85 -29.30
C TYR A 170 -13.67 9.28 -27.90
N PRO A 171 -14.65 9.35 -26.98
CA PRO A 171 -14.52 8.72 -25.68
C PRO A 171 -14.59 7.20 -25.81
N ILE A 172 -13.82 6.51 -24.99
CA ILE A 172 -13.87 5.06 -24.79
C ILE A 172 -14.45 4.84 -23.39
N ASP A 173 -15.33 3.85 -23.25
CA ASP A 173 -15.83 3.44 -21.94
C ASP A 173 -14.67 2.97 -21.04
N ALA A 174 -14.34 3.78 -20.06
CA ALA A 174 -13.24 3.55 -19.14
C ALA A 174 -13.56 2.43 -18.15
N VAL A 175 -13.09 1.20 -18.43
CA VAL A 175 -13.15 0.07 -17.50
C VAL A 175 -11.89 0.07 -16.62
N SER A 176 -11.93 0.81 -15.51
CA SER A 176 -10.80 0.92 -14.57
C SER A 176 -10.90 -0.08 -13.42
N MET A 177 -11.33 -1.32 -13.72
CA MET A 177 -11.55 -2.39 -12.74
C MET A 177 -10.56 -3.55 -12.97
N PRO A 178 -9.41 -3.56 -12.26
CA PRO A 178 -8.38 -4.58 -12.45
C PRO A 178 -8.77 -5.95 -11.83
N VAL A 179 -9.61 -5.96 -10.81
CA VAL A 179 -10.11 -7.19 -10.16
C VAL A 179 -11.34 -7.68 -10.91
N ARG A 180 -11.29 -8.92 -11.40
CA ARG A 180 -12.37 -9.55 -12.18
C ARG A 180 -13.37 -10.28 -11.31
N ASN A 181 -12.88 -11.00 -10.32
CA ASN A 181 -13.72 -11.76 -9.41
C ASN A 181 -13.05 -11.88 -8.04
N VAL A 182 -13.89 -11.99 -7.00
CA VAL A 182 -13.46 -12.26 -5.62
C VAL A 182 -14.46 -13.19 -4.96
N ASN A 183 -13.93 -14.28 -4.43
CA ASN A 183 -14.68 -15.25 -3.64
C ASN A 183 -14.08 -15.34 -2.23
N TYR A 184 -14.92 -15.62 -1.23
CA TYR A 184 -14.43 -15.88 0.12
C TYR A 184 -15.18 -17.07 0.73
N SER A 185 -14.47 -17.84 1.52
CA SER A 185 -15.04 -18.95 2.30
C SER A 185 -14.54 -18.90 3.73
N ILE A 186 -15.39 -19.34 4.65
CA ILE A 186 -15.12 -19.29 6.08
C ILE A 186 -15.09 -20.71 6.60
N PHE A 187 -14.04 -21.03 7.34
CA PHE A 187 -13.89 -22.31 8.01
C PHE A 187 -13.85 -22.09 9.52
N ALA A 188 -14.81 -22.67 10.23
CA ALA A 188 -14.81 -22.67 11.68
C ALA A 188 -13.90 -23.78 12.19
N CYS A 189 -12.91 -23.44 13.01
CA CYS A 189 -12.01 -24.37 13.67
C CYS A 189 -12.17 -24.27 15.18
N GLY A 190 -12.20 -25.41 15.87
CA GLY A 190 -12.24 -25.42 17.32
C GLY A 190 -12.09 -26.83 17.86
N ASN A 191 -11.22 -26.98 18.85
CA ASN A 191 -11.13 -28.19 19.66
C ASN A 191 -11.43 -27.77 21.11
N GLY A 192 -12.61 -28.13 21.63
CA GLY A 192 -13.08 -27.68 22.95
C GLY A 192 -13.64 -26.24 22.98
N ASN A 193 -13.27 -25.45 24.01
CA ASN A 193 -13.87 -24.14 24.31
C ASN A 193 -13.37 -22.97 23.44
N ALA A 194 -12.26 -23.11 22.71
CA ALA A 194 -11.72 -22.07 21.84
C ALA A 194 -12.16 -22.29 20.39
N LYS A 195 -13.22 -21.58 19.98
CA LYS A 195 -13.72 -21.55 18.60
C LYS A 195 -13.16 -20.31 17.89
N TYR A 196 -12.45 -20.51 16.80
CA TYR A 196 -11.97 -19.44 15.92
C TYR A 196 -12.35 -19.73 14.47
N GLU A 197 -12.41 -18.68 13.67
CA GLU A 197 -12.69 -18.75 12.25
C GLU A 197 -11.42 -18.49 11.44
N ILE A 198 -11.38 -19.09 10.26
CA ILE A 198 -10.36 -18.91 9.24
C ILE A 198 -11.08 -18.38 8.01
N LEU A 199 -10.65 -17.22 7.51
CA LEU A 199 -11.14 -16.64 6.28
C LEU A 199 -10.20 -17.04 5.14
N PHE A 200 -10.74 -17.66 4.11
CA PHE A 200 -10.07 -17.88 2.84
C PHE A 200 -10.59 -16.84 1.84
N LEU A 201 -9.68 -16.16 1.15
CA LEU A 201 -9.99 -15.16 0.15
C LEU A 201 -9.33 -15.57 -1.17
N GLU A 202 -10.13 -15.62 -2.23
CA GLU A 202 -9.71 -15.97 -3.58
C GLU A 202 -9.93 -14.77 -4.49
N ILE A 203 -8.89 -14.33 -5.17
CA ILE A 203 -8.88 -13.09 -5.97
C ILE A 203 -8.38 -13.41 -7.37
N TRP A 204 -9.15 -12.98 -8.38
CA TRP A 204 -8.76 -13.03 -9.79
C TRP A 204 -8.58 -11.61 -10.34
N THR A 205 -7.42 -11.32 -10.92
CA THR A 205 -7.09 -10.01 -11.52
C THR A 205 -6.72 -10.13 -12.99
N ASN A 206 -6.83 -9.01 -13.72
CA ASN A 206 -6.55 -8.93 -15.16
C ASN A 206 -5.05 -8.79 -15.51
N GLY A 207 -4.15 -8.93 -14.53
CA GLY A 207 -2.70 -8.77 -14.69
C GLY A 207 -2.17 -7.34 -14.53
N SER A 208 -3.03 -6.30 -14.53
CA SER A 208 -2.62 -4.91 -14.23
C SER A 208 -2.10 -4.77 -12.79
N LEU A 209 -2.80 -5.42 -11.85
CA LEU A 209 -2.40 -5.54 -10.45
C LEU A 209 -2.27 -7.01 -10.09
N THR A 210 -1.24 -7.35 -9.30
CA THR A 210 -1.17 -8.69 -8.73
C THR A 210 -2.25 -8.87 -7.65
N PRO A 211 -2.77 -10.09 -7.40
CA PRO A 211 -3.75 -10.34 -6.35
C PRO A 211 -3.31 -9.84 -4.96
N LYS A 212 -2.00 -9.89 -4.69
CA LYS A 212 -1.39 -9.41 -3.44
C LYS A 212 -1.40 -7.88 -3.36
N GLU A 213 -1.03 -7.19 -4.44
CA GLU A 213 -1.10 -5.73 -4.52
C GLU A 213 -2.54 -5.23 -4.37
N ALA A 214 -3.48 -5.87 -5.07
CA ALA A 214 -4.90 -5.56 -4.97
C ALA A 214 -5.42 -5.69 -3.53
N LEU A 215 -5.01 -6.75 -2.82
CA LEU A 215 -5.37 -6.94 -1.41
C LEU A 215 -4.83 -5.81 -0.52
N TYR A 216 -3.59 -5.35 -0.74
CA TYR A 216 -3.03 -4.22 0.01
C TYR A 216 -3.76 -2.91 -0.27
N GLU A 217 -4.06 -2.64 -1.54
CA GLU A 217 -4.79 -1.43 -1.95
C GLU A 217 -6.20 -1.40 -1.35
N ALA A 218 -6.93 -2.51 -1.46
CA ALA A 218 -8.26 -2.64 -0.86
C ALA A 218 -8.22 -2.52 0.67
N SER A 219 -7.25 -3.13 1.33
CA SER A 219 -7.09 -3.01 2.79
C SER A 219 -6.80 -1.57 3.21
N ARG A 220 -5.96 -0.85 2.45
CA ARG A 220 -5.67 0.55 2.70
C ARG A 220 -6.91 1.42 2.52
N ASN A 221 -7.67 1.24 1.45
CA ASN A 221 -8.90 1.99 1.21
C ASN A 221 -9.92 1.78 2.34
N LEU A 222 -10.09 0.53 2.81
CA LEU A 222 -10.95 0.25 3.96
C LEU A 222 -10.46 0.92 5.25
N ILE A 223 -9.15 0.91 5.53
CA ILE A 223 -8.61 1.62 6.68
C ILE A 223 -8.89 3.11 6.56
N ASP A 224 -8.60 3.71 5.40
CA ASP A 224 -8.81 5.13 5.12
C ASP A 224 -10.31 5.51 5.26
N LEU A 225 -11.23 4.61 4.89
CA LEU A 225 -12.68 4.77 5.11
C LEU A 225 -13.05 4.83 6.60
N PHE A 226 -12.39 4.05 7.45
CA PHE A 226 -12.66 4.02 8.89
C PHE A 226 -11.91 5.08 9.70
N LEU A 227 -10.88 5.73 9.12
CA LEU A 227 -10.08 6.75 9.82
C LEU A 227 -10.93 7.89 10.42
N PRO A 228 -11.94 8.48 9.73
CA PRO A 228 -12.73 9.57 10.28
C PRO A 228 -13.45 9.20 11.59
N PHE A 229 -13.91 7.95 11.73
CA PHE A 229 -14.60 7.48 12.94
C PHE A 229 -13.66 7.30 14.15
N LEU A 230 -12.34 7.27 13.92
CA LEU A 230 -11.33 7.22 14.99
C LEU A 230 -10.96 8.60 15.52
N HIS A 231 -11.29 9.66 14.78
CA HIS A 231 -11.15 11.03 15.23
C HIS A 231 -12.41 11.38 16.02
N THR A 232 -12.36 11.21 17.34
CA THR A 232 -13.31 11.83 18.26
C THR A 232 -13.38 13.32 17.98
N GLU A 233 -14.60 13.85 17.91
CA GLU A 233 -14.89 15.29 17.81
C GLU A 233 -14.22 16.03 18.97
N GLU A 234 -12.95 16.42 18.80
CA GLU A 234 -12.38 17.54 19.53
C GLU A 234 -12.80 18.83 18.81
N GLU A 235 -14.12 19.04 18.70
CA GLU A 235 -14.68 20.35 18.38
C GLU A 235 -14.53 21.24 19.59
N GLY A 236 -13.46 22.02 19.60
CA GLY A 236 -13.26 22.96 20.69
C GLY A 236 -12.01 23.82 20.63
N THR A 237 -11.51 24.27 19.47
CA THR A 237 -11.06 25.66 19.26
C THR A 237 -10.41 25.92 17.89
N ARG A 238 -10.87 27.01 17.28
CA ARG A 238 -10.19 27.89 16.30
C ARG A 238 -10.17 27.46 14.84
N PHE A 239 -11.20 27.93 14.15
CA PHE A 239 -11.06 28.55 12.84
C PHE A 239 -9.86 29.50 12.82
N GLN A 240 -8.80 29.13 12.09
CA GLN A 240 -7.97 30.12 11.43
C GLN A 240 -7.62 29.58 10.05
N GLU A 241 -8.21 30.22 9.05
CA GLU A 241 -7.90 30.05 7.65
C GLU A 241 -6.39 30.21 7.44
N ASN A 242 -5.77 29.19 6.85
CA ASN A 242 -4.57 29.39 6.05
C ASN A 242 -4.52 28.33 4.95
N LYS A 243 -4.69 28.81 3.72
CA LYS A 243 -4.38 28.09 2.47
C LYS A 243 -2.93 27.60 2.51
N ASN A 244 -2.70 26.43 1.94
CA ASN A 244 -1.43 25.70 1.81
C ASN A 244 -0.98 24.89 3.02
N ARG A 245 -1.47 23.64 3.09
CA ARG A 245 -0.64 22.43 3.23
C ARG A 245 -1.50 21.19 3.00
N PHE A 246 -1.48 20.70 1.76
CA PHE A 246 -1.74 19.30 1.42
C PHE A 246 -0.71 18.43 2.16
N THR A 247 -0.97 18.13 3.43
CA THR A 247 -0.29 17.06 4.15
C THR A 247 -1.37 16.05 4.48
N SER A 248 -1.49 15.06 3.60
CA SER A 248 -2.41 13.94 3.77
C SER A 248 -2.18 13.24 5.12
N PRO A 249 -3.23 12.72 5.78
CA PRO A 249 -3.12 12.00 7.07
C PRO A 249 -2.27 10.71 7.01
N LEU A 250 -1.74 10.34 5.84
CA LEU A 250 -0.82 9.21 5.64
C LEU A 250 0.35 9.18 6.61
N LEU A 251 0.88 10.35 6.99
CA LEU A 251 2.07 10.44 7.84
C LEU A 251 1.83 10.04 9.30
N SER A 252 0.60 10.09 9.82
CA SER A 252 0.32 9.70 11.23
C SER A 252 0.16 8.18 11.38
N PHE A 253 -0.49 7.53 10.40
CA PHE A 253 -0.68 6.07 10.40
C PHE A 253 0.56 5.32 9.91
N GLN A 254 1.29 5.84 8.91
CA GLN A 254 2.60 5.31 8.57
C GLN A 254 3.59 5.54 9.72
N LYS A 255 3.52 6.64 10.49
CA LYS A 255 4.29 6.76 11.75
C LYS A 255 3.91 5.67 12.75
N ARG A 256 2.62 5.35 12.96
CA ARG A 256 2.22 4.26 13.88
C ARG A 256 2.65 2.86 13.40
N LEU A 257 2.57 2.56 12.10
CA LEU A 257 2.98 1.26 11.52
C LEU A 257 4.51 1.12 11.39
N THR A 258 5.23 2.19 11.05
CA THR A 258 6.70 2.22 11.09
C THR A 258 7.21 2.19 12.52
N ASN A 259 6.46 2.70 13.50
CA ASN A 259 6.76 2.51 14.93
C ASN A 259 6.58 1.05 15.38
N LEU A 260 5.73 0.24 14.73
CA LEU A 260 5.69 -1.21 14.98
C LEU A 260 6.88 -1.95 14.33
N LYS A 261 7.36 -1.54 13.15
CA LYS A 261 8.55 -2.13 12.51
C LYS A 261 9.89 -1.59 13.05
N LYS A 262 9.90 -0.43 13.74
CA LYS A 262 11.05 0.09 14.50
C LYS A 262 11.19 -0.52 15.90
N ASN A 263 10.28 -1.41 16.31
CA ASN A 263 10.46 -2.25 17.50
C ASN A 263 11.25 -3.54 17.19
N LYS A 264 12.27 -3.47 16.33
CA LYS A 264 13.43 -4.36 16.43
C LYS A 264 14.46 -3.65 17.29
N LYS A 265 14.57 -4.13 18.54
CA LYS A 265 15.45 -3.69 19.63
C LYS A 265 15.16 -2.30 20.23
N ARG A 266 14.03 -2.17 20.92
CA ARG A 266 14.13 -1.54 22.25
C ARG A 266 14.58 -2.64 23.19
N ILE A 267 15.88 -2.66 23.51
CA ILE A 267 16.33 -3.42 24.68
C ILE A 267 15.56 -2.81 25.85
N PRO A 268 14.77 -3.58 26.62
CA PRO A 268 14.12 -3.03 27.80
C PRO A 268 15.23 -2.57 28.74
N LEU A 269 15.38 -1.24 28.89
CA LEU A 269 16.39 -0.62 29.78
C LEU A 269 16.25 -1.08 31.25
N ASN A 270 15.11 -1.72 31.58
CA ASN A 270 14.85 -2.37 32.86
C ASN A 270 15.63 -3.68 33.07
N CYS A 271 16.29 -4.24 32.05
CA CYS A 271 16.92 -5.56 32.11
C CYS A 271 18.44 -5.55 31.86
N ILE A 272 19.05 -4.39 31.61
CA ILE A 272 20.51 -4.29 31.47
C ILE A 272 21.10 -4.06 32.86
N PHE A 273 21.74 -5.11 33.38
CA PHE A 273 22.53 -5.02 34.59
C PHE A 273 23.85 -4.31 34.30
N ILE A 274 24.34 -3.55 35.27
CA ILE A 274 25.60 -2.80 35.14
C ILE A 274 26.79 -3.75 34.87
N ASP A 275 26.70 -5.01 35.31
CA ASP A 275 27.66 -6.08 35.04
C ASP A 275 27.90 -6.34 33.54
N GLN A 276 26.96 -5.98 32.68
CA GLN A 276 27.03 -6.17 31.23
C GLN A 276 27.62 -4.96 30.49
N LEU A 277 27.74 -3.82 31.17
CA LEU A 277 28.48 -2.67 30.69
C LEU A 277 29.93 -2.93 31.09
N GLU A 278 30.86 -3.01 30.13
CA GLU A 278 32.29 -3.26 30.35
C GLU A 278 32.98 -2.09 31.07
N LEU A 279 32.48 -1.72 32.25
CA LEU A 279 32.96 -0.60 33.05
C LEU A 279 34.25 -0.97 33.78
N PRO A 280 35.13 0.01 34.00
CA PRO A 280 36.29 -0.18 34.86
C PRO A 280 35.88 -0.71 36.24
N SER A 281 36.64 -1.67 36.76
CA SER A 281 36.34 -2.37 38.03
C SER A 281 36.10 -1.43 39.20
N ARG A 282 36.74 -0.26 39.20
CA ARG A 282 36.53 0.79 40.19
C ARG A 282 35.14 1.42 40.09
N THR A 283 34.74 1.88 38.91
CA THR A 283 33.45 2.52 38.63
C THR A 283 32.29 1.56 38.92
N TYR A 284 32.45 0.31 38.50
CA TYR A 284 31.52 -0.78 38.80
C TYR A 284 31.31 -0.97 40.31
N ASN A 285 32.40 -1.04 41.08
CA ASN A 285 32.33 -1.24 42.53
C ASN A 285 31.73 -0.03 43.27
N CYS A 286 31.91 1.19 42.77
CA CYS A 286 31.29 2.39 43.34
C CYS A 286 29.76 2.37 43.14
N LEU A 287 29.30 2.03 41.93
CA LEU A 287 27.88 1.91 41.61
C LEU A 287 27.20 0.79 42.41
N LYS A 288 27.89 -0.36 42.56
CA LYS A 288 27.39 -1.49 43.34
C LYS A 288 27.26 -1.17 44.84
N ARG A 289 28.18 -0.39 45.42
CA ARG A 289 28.08 0.07 46.82
C ARG A 289 26.94 1.05 47.04
N ALA A 290 26.55 1.79 46.01
CA ALA A 290 25.41 2.69 46.03
C ALA A 290 24.06 1.99 45.76
N ASN A 291 24.02 0.64 45.75
CA ASN A 291 22.86 -0.19 45.42
C ASN A 291 22.29 0.04 44.01
N ILE A 292 23.08 0.60 43.08
CA ILE A 292 22.68 0.78 41.69
C ILE A 292 23.05 -0.48 40.93
N HIS A 293 22.05 -1.25 40.49
CA HIS A 293 22.27 -2.54 39.83
C HIS A 293 21.80 -2.56 38.37
N THR A 294 20.95 -1.63 37.97
CA THR A 294 20.37 -1.57 36.61
C THR A 294 20.58 -0.21 35.97
N LEU A 295 20.60 -0.17 34.64
CA LEU A 295 20.78 1.07 33.88
C LEU A 295 19.65 2.08 34.10
N LEU A 296 18.42 1.59 34.34
CA LEU A 296 17.28 2.45 34.69
C LEU A 296 17.51 3.20 36.01
N ASP A 297 18.06 2.52 37.01
CA ASP A 297 18.33 3.10 38.32
C ASP A 297 19.40 4.20 38.22
N LEU A 298 20.45 3.95 37.42
CA LEU A 298 21.49 4.94 37.11
C LEU A 298 20.92 6.19 36.43
N LEU A 299 20.01 6.03 35.46
CA LEU A 299 19.38 7.15 34.74
C LEU A 299 18.35 7.91 35.60
N SER A 300 17.87 7.32 36.69
CA SER A 300 16.91 7.93 37.59
C SER A 300 17.55 8.86 38.64
N LYS A 301 18.88 8.74 38.84
CA LYS A 301 19.67 9.59 39.75
C LYS A 301 20.17 10.85 39.04
N THR A 302 20.17 11.96 39.75
CA THR A 302 20.77 13.23 39.29
C THR A 302 22.28 13.25 39.55
N GLU A 303 23.01 14.12 38.86
CA GLU A 303 24.46 14.26 39.00
C GLU A 303 24.89 14.54 40.45
N GLU A 304 24.13 15.37 41.15
CA GLU A 304 24.37 15.74 42.55
C GLU A 304 24.29 14.53 43.49
N ASP A 305 23.42 13.57 43.20
CA ASP A 305 23.27 12.34 43.98
C ASP A 305 24.38 11.32 43.67
N LEU A 306 24.92 11.33 42.44
CA LEU A 306 26.06 10.49 42.05
C LEU A 306 27.38 11.00 42.66
N MET A 307 27.54 12.31 42.79
CA MET A 307 28.70 12.94 43.42
C MET A 307 28.72 12.78 44.95
N ARG A 308 27.60 12.39 45.57
CA ARG A 308 27.51 12.04 47.00
C ARG A 308 27.97 10.61 47.30
N ILE A 309 28.20 9.79 46.28
CA ILE A 309 28.70 8.42 46.45
C ILE A 309 30.19 8.49 46.84
N ASP A 310 30.53 7.89 47.97
CA ASP A 310 31.91 7.84 48.44
C ASP A 310 32.85 7.29 47.36
N SER A 311 33.92 8.04 47.09
CA SER A 311 34.97 7.75 46.10
C SER A 311 34.63 7.89 44.60
N PHE A 312 33.45 8.44 44.25
CA PHE A 312 33.06 8.79 42.88
C PHE A 312 33.71 10.11 42.42
N ARG A 313 34.36 10.11 41.26
CA ARG A 313 35.02 11.31 40.69
C ARG A 313 34.31 11.76 39.41
N MET A 314 34.44 13.04 39.06
CA MET A 314 33.97 13.59 37.78
C MET A 314 34.47 12.81 36.55
N GLN A 315 35.66 12.20 36.64
CA GLN A 315 36.22 11.37 35.56
C GLN A 315 35.45 10.05 35.38
N ASP A 316 34.92 9.48 36.47
CA ASP A 316 34.17 8.22 36.44
C ASP A 316 32.79 8.44 35.78
N GLY A 317 32.18 9.61 36.00
CA GLY A 317 30.94 10.02 35.30
C GLY A 317 31.13 10.14 33.79
N LYS A 318 32.21 10.77 33.33
CA LYS A 318 32.54 10.86 31.89
C LYS A 318 32.78 9.49 31.26
N GLN A 319 33.46 8.58 31.97
CA GLN A 319 33.72 7.22 31.48
C GLN A 319 32.44 6.39 31.33
N ILE A 320 31.47 6.56 32.23
CA ILE A 320 30.15 5.92 32.11
C ILE A 320 29.45 6.41 30.84
N TRP A 321 29.46 7.72 30.59
CA TRP A 321 28.88 8.30 29.38
C TRP A 321 29.53 7.80 28.09
N ASP A 322 30.86 7.81 28.02
CA ASP A 322 31.61 7.29 26.85
C ASP A 322 31.31 5.80 26.58
N THR A 323 31.08 5.02 27.64
CA THR A 323 30.75 3.59 27.53
C THR A 323 29.30 3.39 27.10
N LEU A 324 28.37 4.20 27.60
CA LEU A 324 26.97 4.15 27.20
C LEU A 324 26.76 4.60 25.75
N GLU A 325 27.47 5.62 25.29
CA GLU A 325 27.43 6.10 23.91
C GLU A 325 27.93 5.04 22.92
N LYS A 326 28.93 4.24 23.31
CA LYS A 326 29.42 3.11 22.50
C LYS A 326 28.44 1.94 22.42
N HIS A 327 27.69 1.66 23.48
CA HIS A 327 26.80 0.49 23.55
C HIS A 327 25.34 0.77 23.13
N LEU A 328 24.91 2.04 23.08
CA LEU A 328 23.54 2.44 22.70
C LEU A 328 23.54 3.47 21.57
N PRO A 329 23.06 3.14 20.35
CA PRO A 329 22.93 4.12 19.27
C PRO A 329 21.65 4.96 19.47
N MET A 330 21.68 5.94 20.39
CA MET A 330 20.63 6.96 20.56
C MET A 330 21.23 8.27 21.07
N ASP A 331 20.77 9.41 20.51
CA ASP A 331 20.99 10.74 21.08
C ASP A 331 20.33 10.84 22.46
N LEU A 332 21.14 10.76 23.52
CA LEU A 332 20.70 11.07 24.88
C LEU A 332 20.62 12.60 25.06
N PRO A 333 19.66 13.12 25.85
CA PRO A 333 19.52 14.57 26.05
C PRO A 333 20.80 15.13 26.68
N LYS A 334 21.55 15.93 25.90
CA LYS A 334 22.84 16.53 26.27
C LYS A 334 22.82 17.51 27.46
N ASN A 335 21.69 17.68 28.13
CA ASN A 335 21.51 18.68 29.19
C ASN A 335 21.09 18.04 30.52
N LYS A 336 21.92 17.15 31.07
CA LYS A 336 21.77 16.73 32.47
C LYS A 336 23.08 16.52 33.24
N PHE A 337 24.23 16.86 32.66
CA PHE A 337 25.53 16.89 33.31
C PHE A 337 26.32 18.09 32.77
#